data_AF-A0A834Y7P1-F1
#
_entry.id   AF-A0A834Y7P1-F1
#
_cell.length_a   1.000
_cell.length_b   1.000
_cell.length_c   1.000
_cell.angle_alpha   90.00
_cell.angle_beta   90.00
_cell.angle_gamma   90.00
#
_symmetry.space_group_name_H-M   'P 1'
#
loop_
_entity.id
_entity.type
_entity.pdbx_description
1 polymer ?
#
loop_
_entity_poly.entity_id
_entity_poly.type
_entity_poly.pdbx_seq_one_letter_code
_entity_poly.pdbx_strand_id
1 'polypeptide(L)'
;MIEATDRLNKMVDSYGRRLAKEYNRVLMRRLRTRQTAESTLLLLKKEAIEALPENLKTIALVPDLTPFPANRFMATLTPPIEGYIEKIMEAARKNIGKEKLR
;
A
#
# COMPACT_ATOMS: atom_id res chain seq x y z
N MET A 1 28.40 -22.42 35.28
CA MET A 1 27.86 -21.13 34.80
C MET A 1 28.13 -20.90 33.31
N ILE A 2 29.36 -21.12 32.81
CA ILE A 2 29.75 -20.86 31.41
C ILE A 2 28.98 -21.73 30.38
N GLU A 3 28.70 -23.01 30.68
CA GLU A 3 27.96 -23.89 29.75
C GLU A 3 26.48 -23.52 29.58
N ALA A 4 25.86 -22.96 30.62
CA ALA A 4 24.44 -22.58 30.59
C ALA A 4 24.23 -21.33 29.72
N THR A 5 25.14 -20.36 29.80
CA THR A 5 25.14 -19.17 28.96
C THR A 5 25.39 -19.50 27.49
N ASP A 6 26.28 -20.46 27.20
CA ASP A 6 26.55 -20.90 25.83
C ASP A 6 25.36 -21.65 25.20
N ARG A 7 24.66 -22.47 25.98
CA ARG A 7 23.41 -23.13 25.53
C ARG A 7 22.31 -22.11 25.27
N LEU A 8 22.16 -21.11 26.14
CA LEU A 8 21.18 -20.04 25.97
C LEU A 8 21.44 -19.24 24.68
N ASN A 9 22.68 -18.85 24.43
CA ASN A 9 23.06 -18.11 23.22
C ASN A 9 22.80 -18.92 21.94
N LYS A 10 23.15 -20.21 21.92
CA LYS A 10 22.83 -21.10 20.80
C LYS A 10 21.31 -21.24 20.57
N MET A 11 20.52 -21.24 21.65
CA MET A 11 19.06 -21.30 21.55
C MET A 11 18.48 -20.03 20.94
N VAL A 12 18.92 -18.85 21.38
CA VAL A 12 18.52 -17.55 20.85
C VAL A 12 18.87 -17.43 19.36
N ASP A 13 20.08 -17.82 18.98
CA ASP A 13 20.51 -17.83 17.57
C ASP A 13 19.67 -18.78 16.72
N SER A 14 19.37 -19.98 17.23
CA SER A 14 18.54 -20.95 16.51
C SER A 14 17.10 -20.45 16.33
N TYR A 15 16.56 -19.76 17.34
CA TYR A 15 15.23 -19.18 17.30
C TYR A 15 15.16 -18.01 16.31
N GLY A 16 16.17 -17.14 16.31
CA GLY A 16 16.29 -16.04 15.34
C GLY A 16 16.36 -16.55 13.90
N ARG A 17 17.18 -17.57 13.63
CA ARG A 17 17.26 -18.20 12.29
C ARG A 17 15.94 -18.82 11.86
N ARG A 18 15.23 -19.48 12.78
CA ARG A 18 13.90 -20.08 12.50
C ARG A 18 12.86 -19.01 12.17
N LEU A 19 12.80 -17.93 12.95
CA LEU A 19 11.88 -16.82 12.70
C LEU A 19 12.14 -16.16 11.34
N ALA A 20 13.40 -15.90 11.00
CA ALA A 20 13.76 -15.32 9.70
C ALA A 20 13.33 -16.22 8.53
N LYS A 21 13.49 -17.54 8.67
CA LYS A 21 13.08 -18.50 7.63
C LYS A 21 11.56 -18.53 7.45
N GLU A 22 10.79 -18.51 8.53
CA GLU A 22 9.32 -18.47 8.45
C GLU A 22 8.83 -17.13 7.89
N TYR A 23 9.43 -16.01 8.29
CA TYR A 23 9.14 -14.69 7.70
C TYR A 23 9.36 -14.69 6.18
N ASN A 24 10.53 -15.18 5.74
CA ASN A 24 10.86 -15.27 4.31
C ASN A 24 9.87 -16.18 3.57
N ARG A 25 9.47 -17.31 4.18
CA ARG A 25 8.47 -18.22 3.60
C ARG A 25 7.11 -17.53 3.40
N VAL A 26 6.64 -16.77 4.40
CA VAL A 26 5.39 -16.01 4.30
C VAL A 26 5.49 -14.92 3.25
N LEU A 27 6.62 -14.20 3.21
CA LEU A 27 6.86 -13.15 2.22
C LEU A 27 6.83 -13.70 0.79
N MET A 28 7.51 -14.82 0.54
CA MET A 28 7.53 -15.45 -0.78
C MET A 28 6.15 -15.98 -1.19
N ARG A 29 5.35 -16.46 -0.23
CA ARG A 29 3.96 -16.85 -0.48
C ARG A 29 3.13 -15.65 -0.93
N ARG A 30 3.22 -14.51 -0.22
CA ARG A 30 2.52 -13.27 -0.57
C ARG A 30 2.95 -12.70 -1.93
N LEU A 31 4.25 -12.76 -2.22
CA LEU A 31 4.78 -12.32 -3.51
C LEU A 31 4.20 -13.17 -4.65
N ARG A 32 4.22 -14.49 -4.50
CA ARG A 32 3.66 -15.40 -5.52
C ARG A 32 2.17 -15.18 -5.71
N THR A 33 1.39 -15.03 -4.63
CA THR A 33 -0.05 -14.75 -4.74
C THR A 33 -0.32 -13.44 -5.47
N ARG A 34 0.51 -12.43 -5.24
CA ARG A 34 0.42 -11.15 -5.95
C ARG A 34 0.78 -11.30 -7.42
N GLN A 35 1.89 -11.95 -7.74
CA GLN A 35 2.32 -12.21 -9.12
C GLN A 35 1.27 -12.97 -9.92
N THR A 36 0.68 -14.01 -9.33
CA THR A 36 -0.39 -14.77 -9.99
C THR A 36 -1.60 -13.88 -10.25
N ALA A 37 -2.02 -13.07 -9.28
CA ALA A 37 -3.16 -12.15 -9.45
C ALA A 37 -2.90 -11.06 -10.50
N GLU A 38 -1.68 -10.50 -10.54
CA GLU A 38 -1.29 -9.52 -11.56
C GLU A 38 -1.25 -10.15 -12.96
N SER A 39 -0.72 -11.38 -13.06
CA SER A 39 -0.68 -12.10 -14.35
C SER A 39 -2.07 -12.46 -14.88
N THR A 40 -2.99 -12.90 -14.01
CA THR A 40 -4.36 -13.22 -14.41
C THR A 40 -5.11 -11.96 -14.82
N LEU A 41 -4.95 -10.86 -14.08
CA LEU A 41 -5.54 -9.57 -14.44
C LEU A 41 -5.04 -9.10 -15.81
N LEU A 42 -3.73 -9.25 -16.10
CA LEU A 42 -3.17 -8.89 -17.40
C LEU A 42 -3.75 -9.73 -18.54
N LEU A 43 -3.90 -11.04 -18.34
CA LEU A 43 -4.51 -11.93 -19.35
C LEU A 43 -5.96 -11.55 -19.62
N LEU A 44 -6.77 -11.43 -18.57
CA LEU A 44 -8.17 -11.04 -18.67
C LEU A 44 -8.34 -9.65 -19.31
N LYS A 45 -7.45 -8.70 -19.02
CA LYS A 45 -7.44 -7.39 -19.67
C LYS A 45 -7.25 -7.52 -21.18
N LYS A 46 -6.33 -8.36 -21.64
CA LYS A 46 -6.08 -8.56 -23.08
C LYS A 46 -7.26 -9.21 -23.78
N GLU A 47 -7.82 -10.26 -23.17
CA GLU A 47 -9.02 -10.95 -23.69
C GLU A 47 -10.23 -10.01 -23.76
N ALA A 48 -10.41 -9.17 -22.73
CA ALA A 48 -11.48 -8.17 -22.72
C ALA A 48 -11.31 -7.12 -23.83
N ILE A 49 -10.08 -6.66 -24.10
CA ILE A 49 -9.81 -5.73 -25.22
C ILE A 49 -10.11 -6.39 -26.57
N GLU A 50 -9.76 -7.67 -26.73
CA GLU A 50 -10.00 -8.42 -27.97
C GLU A 50 -11.50 -8.63 -28.23
N ALA A 51 -12.30 -8.79 -27.16
CA ALA A 51 -13.75 -8.95 -27.26
C ALA A 51 -14.50 -7.65 -27.64
N LEU A 52 -13.83 -6.50 -27.69
CA LEU A 52 -14.45 -5.22 -28.05
C LEU A 52 -14.64 -5.07 -29.57
N PRO A 53 -15.65 -4.30 -30.01
CA PRO A 53 -15.75 -3.83 -31.39
C PRO A 53 -14.53 -3.00 -31.83
N GLU A 54 -14.18 -3.07 -33.11
CA GLU A 54 -12.93 -2.51 -33.68
C GLU A 54 -12.71 -1.01 -33.37
N ASN A 55 -13.78 -0.21 -33.40
CA ASN A 55 -13.74 1.21 -33.08
C ASN A 55 -13.35 1.50 -31.62
N LEU A 56 -13.76 0.65 -30.68
CA LEU A 56 -13.43 0.79 -29.26
C LEU A 56 -12.07 0.17 -28.93
N LYS A 57 -11.71 -0.90 -29.64
CA LYS A 57 -10.42 -1.59 -29.49
C LYS A 57 -9.24 -0.66 -29.78
N THR A 58 -9.33 0.12 -30.86
CA THR A 58 -8.29 1.10 -31.24
C THR A 58 -8.08 2.17 -30.17
N ILE A 59 -9.15 2.67 -29.55
CA ILE A 59 -9.09 3.65 -28.46
C ILE A 59 -8.50 3.01 -27.19
N ALA A 60 -8.92 1.79 -26.85
CA ALA A 60 -8.50 1.10 -25.63
C ALA A 60 -7.01 0.69 -25.61
N LEU A 61 -6.37 0.57 -26.79
CA LEU A 61 -4.95 0.25 -26.91
C LEU A 61 -4.03 1.43 -26.59
N VAL A 62 -4.54 2.66 -26.62
CA VAL A 62 -3.76 3.86 -26.31
C VAL A 62 -3.51 3.92 -24.79
N PRO A 63 -2.25 4.04 -24.33
CA PRO A 63 -1.96 4.20 -22.91
C PRO A 63 -2.57 5.49 -22.35
N ASP A 64 -3.29 5.37 -21.24
CA ASP A 64 -3.83 6.52 -20.52
C ASP A 64 -2.71 7.20 -19.70
N LEU A 65 -2.48 8.49 -19.97
CA LEU A 65 -1.49 9.32 -19.29
C LEU A 65 -2.11 10.25 -18.24
N THR A 66 -3.41 10.09 -17.95
CA THR A 66 -4.05 10.85 -16.86
C THR A 66 -3.34 10.56 -15.53
N PRO A 67 -3.01 11.60 -14.74
CA PRO A 67 -2.36 11.39 -13.46
C PRO A 67 -3.30 10.69 -12.48
N PHE A 68 -2.73 9.94 -11.54
CA PHE A 68 -3.53 9.34 -10.47
C PHE A 68 -4.28 10.42 -9.67
N PRO A 69 -5.53 10.16 -9.24
CA PRO A 69 -6.30 11.10 -8.44
C PRO A 69 -5.57 11.49 -7.15
N ALA A 70 -5.50 12.79 -6.86
CA ALA A 70 -4.84 13.33 -5.67
C ALA A 70 -5.50 12.87 -4.35
N ASN A 71 -6.78 12.48 -4.38
CA ASN A 71 -7.57 12.13 -3.19
C ASN A 71 -7.42 10.67 -2.73
N ARG A 72 -6.35 9.96 -3.11
CA ARG A 72 -6.09 8.60 -2.63
C ARG A 72 -5.42 8.66 -1.25
N PHE A 73 -6.23 8.84 -0.21
CA PHE A 73 -5.74 8.83 1.17
C PHE A 73 -5.21 7.44 1.55
N MET A 74 -4.06 7.41 2.23
CA MET A 74 -3.56 6.18 2.83
C MET A 74 -4.46 5.81 4.01
N ALA A 75 -4.72 4.51 4.17
CA ALA A 75 -5.40 4.01 5.35
C ALA A 75 -4.57 4.36 6.60
N THR A 76 -5.18 5.12 7.51
CA THR A 76 -4.60 5.44 8.82
C THR A 76 -4.91 4.31 9.82
N LEU A 77 -4.11 4.21 10.89
CA LEU A 77 -4.31 3.21 11.94
C LEU A 77 -5.68 3.34 12.63
N THR A 78 -6.16 4.57 12.75
CA THR A 78 -7.48 4.92 13.27
C THR A 78 -8.23 5.75 12.23
N PRO A 79 -9.55 5.56 12.06
CA PRO A 79 -10.33 6.41 11.18
C PRO A 79 -10.25 7.89 11.64
N PRO A 80 -10.39 8.86 10.71
CA PRO A 80 -10.40 10.27 11.07
C PRO A 80 -11.58 10.58 11.97
N ILE A 81 -11.38 11.50 12.92
CA ILE A 81 -12.45 11.99 13.79
C ILE A 81 -13.40 12.85 12.95
N GLU A 82 -14.69 12.54 12.98
CA GLU A 82 -15.72 13.27 12.24
C GLU A 82 -15.71 14.77 12.59
N GLY A 83 -15.81 15.62 11.57
CA GLY A 83 -15.83 17.07 11.71
C GLY A 83 -14.53 17.72 12.19
N TYR A 84 -13.45 16.97 12.45
CA TYR A 84 -12.19 17.55 12.93
C TYR A 84 -11.52 18.45 11.87
N ILE A 85 -11.47 17.98 10.61
CA ILE A 85 -10.91 18.75 9.49
C ILE A 85 -11.72 20.03 9.25
N GLU A 86 -13.05 19.95 9.35
CA GLU A 86 -13.94 21.10 9.19
C GLU A 86 -13.68 22.16 10.25
N LYS A 87 -13.54 21.74 11.52
CA LYS A 87 -13.19 22.63 12.64
C LYS A 87 -11.85 23.34 12.43
N ILE A 88 -10.83 22.62 11.94
CA ILE A 88 -9.52 23.22 11.63
C ILE A 88 -9.66 24.24 10.50
N MET A 89 -10.35 23.90 9.42
CA MET A 89 -10.54 24.80 8.27
C MET A 89 -11.32 26.05 8.68
N GLU A 90 -12.35 25.91 9.52
CA GLU A 90 -13.12 27.02 10.05
C GLU A 90 -12.27 27.94 10.95
N ALA A 91 -11.46 27.36 11.84
CA ALA A 91 -10.53 28.10 12.69
C ALA A 91 -9.45 28.82 11.87
N ALA A 92 -8.90 28.18 10.84
CA ALA A 92 -7.92 28.79 9.93
C ALA A 92 -8.53 29.97 9.17
N ARG A 93 -9.74 29.82 8.61
CA ARG A 93 -10.50 30.90 7.96
C ARG A 93 -10.74 32.08 8.91
N LYS A 94 -11.09 31.82 10.16
CA LYS A 94 -11.27 32.87 11.20
C LYS A 94 -9.98 33.63 11.54
N ASN A 95 -8.82 33.03 11.33
CA ASN A 95 -7.52 33.62 11.66
C ASN A 95 -6.82 34.32 10.49
N ILE A 96 -7.19 34.03 9.23
CA ILE A 96 -6.61 34.66 8.02
C ILE A 96 -6.78 36.19 8.00
N GLY A 97 -7.80 36.74 8.66
CA GLY A 97 -8.01 38.19 8.77
C GLY A 97 -7.32 38.89 9.96
N LYS A 98 -6.52 38.17 10.77
CA LYS A 98 -5.91 38.68 12.02
C LYS A 98 -4.39 38.82 11.97
N GLU A 99 -3.76 38.75 10.80
CA GLU A 99 -2.34 39.06 10.69
C GLU A 99 -2.08 40.55 10.96
N LYS A 100 -1.00 40.80 11.72
CA LYS A 100 -0.61 42.07 12.32
C LYS A 100 -0.71 43.23 11.31
N LEU A 101 -1.55 44.22 11.62
CA LEU A 101 -1.25 45.62 11.31
C LEU A 101 0.16 45.89 11.85
N ARG A 102 1.14 45.95 10.96
CA ARG A 102 2.50 46.39 11.28
C ARG A 102 2.66 47.83 10.83
#